data_AF-A0A5K1EMK9-F1
#
_entry.id   AF-A0A5K1EMK9-F1
#
_cell.length_a   1.000
_cell.length_b   1.000
_cell.length_c   1.000
_cell.angle_alpha   90.00
_cell.angle_beta   90.00
_cell.angle_gamma   90.00
#
_symmetry.space_group_name_H-M   'P 1'
#
loop_
_entity.id
_entity.type
_entity.pdbx_description
1 polymer ?
#
loop_
_entity_poly.entity_id
_entity_poly.type
_entity_poly.pdbx_seq_one_letter_code
_entity_poly.pdbx_strand_id
1 'polypeptide(L)' 'MLCEEHGIFLEIAQVIRSLGLTILKGEMETRAEKIWAHFVIE' A
#
# COMPACT_ATOMS: atom_id res chain seq x y z
N MET A 1 -6.79 15.91 -3.91
CA MET A 1 -5.37 15.53 -3.76
C MET A 1 -5.27 14.08 -4.23
N LEU A 2 -5.06 13.86 -5.54
CA LEU A 2 -5.37 12.54 -6.15
C LEU A 2 -4.14 11.71 -6.55
N CYS A 3 -2.93 12.26 -6.46
CA CYS A 3 -1.74 11.65 -7.08
C CYS A 3 -0.57 11.33 -6.13
N GLU A 4 -0.64 11.69 -4.85
CA GLU A 4 0.48 11.45 -3.92
C GLU A 4 0.30 10.15 -3.12
N GLU A 5 -0.91 9.88 -2.62
CA GLU A 5 -1.13 8.73 -1.72
C GLU A 5 -1.22 7.39 -2.44
N HIS A 6 -1.75 7.36 -3.68
CA HIS A 6 -1.70 6.15 -4.51
C HIS A 6 -0.27 5.80 -4.95
N GLY A 7 0.58 6.81 -5.16
CA GLY A 7 1.99 6.60 -5.51
C GLY A 7 2.75 5.94 -4.36
N ILE A 8 2.57 6.44 -3.14
CA ILE A 8 3.22 5.89 -1.93
C ILE A 8 2.87 4.42 -1.72
N PHE A 9 1.62 4.03 -1.94
CA PHE A 9 1.23 2.62 -1.80
C PHE A 9 1.85 1.71 -2.85
N LEU A 10 1.94 2.16 -4.10
CA LEU A 10 2.56 1.37 -5.16
C LEU A 10 4.06 1.20 -4.89
N GLU A 11 4.73 2.24 -4.39
CA GLU A 11 6.12 2.19 -3.95
C GLU A 11 6.31 1.15 -2.84
N ILE A 12 5.45 1.16 -1.81
CA ILE A 12 5.49 0.16 -0.73
C ILE A 12 5.25 -1.26 -1.28
N ALA A 13 4.28 -1.43 -2.17
CA ALA A 13 4.01 -2.72 -2.81
C ALA A 13 5.22 -3.22 -3.62
N GLN A 14 5.92 -2.31 -4.29
CA GLN A 14 7.11 -2.62 -5.06
C GLN A 14 8.30 -2.99 -4.16
N VAL A 15 8.47 -2.31 -3.02
CA VAL A 15 9.46 -2.68 -1.99
C VAL A 15 9.18 -4.07 -1.45
N ILE A 16 7.94 -4.39 -1.04
CA ILE A 16 7.58 -5.71 -0.52
C ILE A 16 7.90 -6.80 -1.55
N ARG A 17 7.57 -6.58 -2.83
CA ARG A 17 7.92 -7.52 -3.91
C ARG A 17 9.43 -7.65 -4.13
N SER A 18 10.20 -6.57 -3.98
CA SER A 18 11.66 -6.60 -4.10
C SER A 18 12.33 -7.40 -2.98
N LEU A 19 11.65 -7.54 -1.83
CA LEU A 19 12.08 -8.38 -0.71
C LEU A 19 11.79 -9.87 -0.95
N GLY A 20 11.16 -10.23 -2.09
CA GLY A 20 10.81 -11.61 -2.42
C GLY A 20 9.53 -12.11 -1.75
N LEU A 21 8.76 -11.21 -1.13
CA LEU A 21 7.49 -11.54 -0.47
C LEU A 21 6.32 -11.39 -1.45
N THR A 22 5.28 -12.19 -1.22
CA THR A 22 4.07 -12.16 -2.05
C THR A 22 2.99 -11.34 -1.34
N ILE A 23 2.49 -10.30 -1.99
CA ILE A 23 1.34 -9.54 -1.48
C ILE A 23 0.07 -10.32 -1.81
N LEU A 24 -0.62 -10.81 -0.78
CA LEU A 24 -1.90 -11.51 -0.89
C LEU A 24 -3.06 -10.53 -1.00
N LYS A 25 -3.01 -9.40 -0.28
CA LYS A 25 -4.04 -8.37 -0.28
C LYS A 25 -3.44 -7.00 0.03
N GLY A 26 -3.91 -5.95 -0.65
CA GLY A 26 -3.58 -4.56 -0.34
C GLY A 26 -4.86 -3.74 -0.26
N GLU A 27 -5.11 -3.09 0.87
CA GLU A 27 -6.31 -2.26 1.11
C GLU A 27 -5.90 -0.84 1.47
N MET A 28 -6.58 0.13 0.86
CA MET A 28 -6.52 1.52 1.29
C MET A 28 -7.84 1.92 1.90
N GLU A 29 -7.78 2.59 3.05
CA GLU A 29 -8.96 3.15 3.69
C GLU A 29 -8.71 4.59 4.10
N THR A 30 -9.62 5.49 3.76
CA THR A 30 -9.63 6.86 4.28
C THR A 30 -10.45 6.88 5.57
N ARG A 31 -9.79 7.05 6.72
CA ARG A 31 -10.45 7.17 8.02
C ARG A 31 -10.07 8.50 8.67
N ALA A 32 -11.08 9.29 9.03
CA ALA A 32 -10.92 10.59 9.70
C ALA A 32 -9.84 11.48 9.03
N GLU A 33 -10.01 11.71 7.73
CA GLU A 33 -9.12 12.56 6.90
C GLU A 33 -7.68 12.06 6.75
N LYS A 34 -7.38 10.83 7.20
CA LYS A 34 -6.09 10.15 6.99
C LYS A 34 -6.27 8.93 6.11
N ILE A 35 -5.31 8.68 5.24
CA ILE A 35 -5.26 7.44 4.46
C ILE A 35 -4.42 6.40 5.20
N TRP A 36 -4.96 5.19 5.26
CA TRP A 36 -4.33 4.00 5.82
C TRP A 36 -4.15 2.98 4.72
N ALA A 37 -3.00 2.31 4.71
CA ALA A 37 -2.70 1.22 3.80
C ALA A 37 -2.39 -0.05 4.61
N HIS A 38 -3.07 -1.14 4.29
CA HIS A 38 -2.83 -2.45 4.88
C HIS A 38 -2.40 -3.44 3.80
N PHE A 39 -1.32 -4.17 4.05
CA PHE A 39 -0.84 -5.25 3.19
C PHE A 39 -0.82 -6.56 3.96
N VAL A 40 -1.39 -7.60 3.35
CA VAL A 40 -1.24 -8.99 3.80
C VAL A 40 -0.18 -9.63 2.90
N ILE A 41 0.87 -10.18 3.51
CA ILE A 41 2.04 -10.73 2.80
C ILE A 41 2.32 -12.17 3.23
N GLU A 42 2.85 -12.97 2.30
CA GLU A 42 3.37 -14.33 2.48
C GLU A 42 4.87 -14.40 2.15
#